data_AF-A0A530CCJ0-F1
#
_entry.id   AF-A0A530CCJ0-F1
#
_cell.length_a   1.000
_cell.length_b   1.000
_cell.length_c   1.000
_cell.angle_alpha   90.00
_cell.angle_beta   90.00
_cell.angle_gamma   90.00
#
_symmetry.space_group_name_H-M   'P 1'
#
loop_
_entity.id
_entity.type
_entity.pdbx_description
1 polymer ?
#
loop_
_entity_poly.entity_id
_entity_poly.type
_entity_poly.pdbx_seq_one_letter_code
_entity_poly.pdbx_strand_id
1 'polypeptide(L)'
;MAGHSKQALLSMAPLAYWEFEFPVKNGCDWDAAANALLRQCENEGVFDPSRKVGRGVILDKARVVAHIGDRLVVDGIETDLNLANSQWIYQKRAPIKVGSLTALSMLETKRLDALLAKLSWVAPEMGRLFGGWLAIAPICGALTFRPHVWITGERGSGKSTVMDAIAGRLLESTSIRVQGDTTEAGVRQALKDDLLPILFDEFEAKTDDDRRRISKIIGLARQAFSSNGAPIIKGGAGGDSVAYRVRSAFLFASIDKSMTLPADDSRIVTLELRGPDPNANEAARRLRADSFAQLQKEMDVLLADDFSERFFMRSISLVSVINKNAETFARAIAKKTGKQRLGDTLAAPLAGWLSLHHDKSISEEAAAERVESWKWLGEAIDRGHTHADHDAAMTHLMQSPLILDGGVRRTVGEMIAKVVDGDVDFAATYHQALLRHGLRVELPEEPGAGAAILVSNTHPAIKAIFHGMPFHQATLKQHPAVKPNEKTVRFEGRDKVRCLRIDLEAYGESQDD
;
A
#
# COMPACT_ATOMS: atom_id res chain seq x y z
N MET A 1 5.40 -28.10 25.23
CA MET A 1 5.96 -27.23 26.27
C MET A 1 7.16 -27.94 26.87
N ALA A 2 8.36 -27.39 26.69
CA ALA A 2 9.50 -27.88 27.46
C ALA A 2 9.31 -27.38 28.91
N GLY A 3 9.14 -28.29 29.87
CA GLY A 3 9.13 -27.94 31.28
C GLY A 3 10.50 -27.39 31.72
N HIS A 4 10.62 -26.95 32.97
CA HIS A 4 11.89 -26.56 33.60
C HIS A 4 12.77 -27.81 33.86
N SER A 5 13.05 -28.59 32.81
CA SER A 5 13.92 -29.75 32.88
C SER A 5 15.40 -29.33 32.89
N LYS A 6 16.27 -30.19 33.40
CA LYS A 6 17.74 -29.99 33.34
C LYS A 6 18.22 -29.56 31.94
N GLN A 7 17.72 -30.18 30.88
CA GLN A 7 18.11 -29.86 29.50
C GLN A 7 17.65 -28.45 29.09
N ALA A 8 16.45 -28.02 29.52
CA ALA A 8 15.98 -26.66 29.30
C ALA A 8 16.82 -25.63 30.07
N LEU A 9 17.17 -25.91 31.33
CA LEU A 9 17.99 -25.02 32.14
C LEU A 9 19.42 -24.87 31.58
N LEU A 10 20.02 -25.96 31.12
CA LEU A 10 21.32 -25.94 30.45
C LEU A 10 21.32 -25.18 29.11
N SER A 11 20.15 -25.00 28.48
CA SER A 11 20.02 -24.14 27.30
C SER A 11 19.99 -22.64 27.62
N MET A 12 19.69 -22.29 28.88
CA MET A 12 19.61 -20.90 29.36
C MET A 12 20.93 -20.38 29.94
N ALA A 13 21.66 -21.23 30.67
CA ALA A 13 22.95 -20.88 31.27
C ALA A 13 23.87 -22.11 31.34
N PRO A 14 25.21 -21.92 31.34
CA PRO A 14 26.17 -23.02 31.40
C PRO A 14 26.08 -23.79 32.73
N LEU A 15 26.49 -25.05 32.73
CA LEU A 15 26.45 -25.92 33.92
C LEU A 15 27.11 -25.27 35.15
N ALA A 16 28.25 -24.60 34.97
CA ALA A 16 28.98 -23.94 36.04
C ALA A 16 28.15 -22.86 36.78
N TYR A 17 27.26 -22.14 36.07
CA TYR A 17 26.36 -21.18 36.69
C TYR A 17 25.39 -21.90 37.65
N TRP A 18 24.79 -22.99 37.18
CA TRP A 18 23.82 -23.74 37.97
C TRP A 18 24.46 -24.45 39.17
N GLU A 19 25.65 -25.03 39.00
CA GLU A 19 26.40 -25.67 40.11
C GLU A 19 26.86 -24.66 41.16
N PHE A 20 27.09 -23.41 40.77
CA PHE A 20 27.44 -22.33 41.69
C PHE A 20 26.23 -21.81 42.47
N GLU A 21 25.11 -21.54 41.78
CA GLU A 21 23.90 -20.98 42.40
C GLU A 21 23.09 -22.01 43.20
N PHE A 22 23.09 -23.27 42.77
CA PHE A 22 22.29 -24.35 43.37
C PHE A 22 23.16 -25.60 43.69
N PRO A 23 24.17 -25.49 44.57
CA PRO A 23 25.15 -26.54 44.77
C PRO A 23 24.60 -27.74 45.54
N VAL A 24 25.00 -28.94 45.11
CA VAL A 24 24.95 -30.17 45.91
C VAL A 24 26.31 -30.86 45.91
N LYS A 25 26.49 -31.86 46.78
CA LYS A 25 27.77 -32.55 46.96
C LYS A 25 28.44 -33.00 45.65
N ASN A 26 27.64 -33.41 44.65
CA ASN A 26 28.10 -33.82 43.32
C ASN A 26 27.22 -33.20 42.21
N GLY A 27 27.28 -31.88 42.03
CA GLY A 27 26.64 -31.18 40.91
C GLY A 27 25.63 -30.12 41.36
N CYS A 28 24.50 -30.05 40.66
CA CYS A 28 23.46 -29.04 40.83
C CYS A 28 22.11 -29.64 41.31
N ASP A 29 21.44 -28.97 42.25
CA ASP A 29 20.05 -29.22 42.61
C ASP A 29 19.10 -28.62 41.56
N TRP A 30 18.69 -29.47 40.60
CA TRP A 30 17.82 -29.05 39.50
C TRP A 30 16.40 -28.70 39.94
N ASP A 31 15.90 -29.29 41.04
CA ASP A 31 14.56 -28.98 41.55
C ASP A 31 14.55 -27.62 42.23
N ALA A 32 15.59 -27.30 43.01
CA ALA A 32 15.78 -25.97 43.57
C ALA A 32 15.96 -24.90 42.48
N ALA A 33 16.77 -25.18 41.46
CA ALA A 33 16.96 -24.29 40.32
C ALA A 33 15.64 -24.05 39.55
N ALA A 34 14.88 -25.11 39.28
CA ALA A 34 13.58 -25.03 38.63
C ALA A 34 12.57 -24.21 39.47
N ASN A 35 12.48 -24.47 40.78
CA ASN A 35 11.60 -23.71 41.65
C ASN A 35 12.01 -22.23 41.72
N ALA A 36 13.30 -21.92 41.84
CA ALA A 36 13.79 -20.54 41.86
C ALA A 36 13.40 -19.79 40.58
N LEU A 37 13.58 -20.40 39.41
CA LEU A 37 13.15 -19.84 38.14
C LEU A 37 11.63 -19.65 38.06
N LEU A 38 10.83 -20.61 38.53
CA LEU A 38 9.37 -20.48 38.57
C LEU A 38 8.94 -19.28 39.42
N ARG A 39 9.54 -19.09 40.61
CA ARG A 39 9.26 -17.93 41.47
C ARG A 39 9.71 -16.61 40.83
N GLN A 40 10.84 -16.61 40.11
CA GLN A 40 11.27 -15.44 39.35
C GLN A 40 10.29 -15.08 38.21
N CYS A 41 9.83 -16.09 37.45
CA CYS A 41 8.82 -15.90 36.41
C CYS A 41 7.51 -15.35 36.98
N GLU A 42 7.04 -15.87 38.12
CA GLU A 42 5.85 -15.36 38.81
C GLU A 42 6.01 -13.90 39.26
N ASN A 43 7.19 -13.54 39.78
CA ASN A 43 7.49 -12.17 40.21
C ASN A 43 7.57 -11.18 39.05
N GLU A 44 8.08 -11.61 37.89
CA GLU A 44 8.12 -10.79 36.66
C GLU A 44 6.71 -10.59 36.07
N GLY A 45 5.83 -11.58 36.27
CA GLY A 45 4.42 -11.54 35.88
C GLY A 45 4.12 -12.32 34.60
N VAL A 46 2.96 -12.04 34.02
CA VAL A 46 2.44 -12.81 32.88
C VAL A 46 3.18 -12.46 31.60
N PHE A 47 3.78 -13.48 30.97
CA PHE A 47 4.28 -13.36 29.61
C PHE A 47 3.12 -13.10 28.65
N ASP A 48 3.12 -11.93 28.01
CA ASP A 48 2.15 -11.57 26.98
C ASP A 48 2.79 -11.66 25.58
N PRO A 49 2.40 -12.66 24.77
CA PRO A 49 2.87 -12.80 23.38
C PRO A 49 2.59 -11.58 22.51
N SER A 50 1.61 -10.73 22.84
CA SER A 50 1.27 -9.54 22.07
C SER A 50 2.35 -8.44 22.15
N ARG A 51 3.23 -8.52 23.15
CA ARG A 51 4.38 -7.63 23.37
C ARG A 51 5.64 -8.09 22.63
N LYS A 52 5.61 -9.23 21.92
CA LYS A 52 6.75 -9.67 21.11
C LYS A 52 6.99 -8.71 19.96
N VAL A 53 8.26 -8.40 19.72
CA VAL A 53 8.69 -7.65 18.54
C VAL A 53 9.92 -8.33 17.95
N GLY A 54 9.92 -8.44 16.62
CA GLY A 54 11.03 -8.96 15.85
C GLY A 54 11.95 -7.86 15.33
N ARG A 55 12.70 -8.19 14.29
CA ARG A 55 13.71 -7.31 13.69
C ARG A 55 13.09 -6.06 13.05
N GLY A 56 13.84 -4.98 12.96
CA GLY A 56 13.39 -3.69 12.42
C GLY A 56 13.35 -2.62 13.50
N VAL A 57 12.66 -1.51 13.23
CA VAL A 57 12.74 -0.29 14.07
C VAL A 57 11.39 0.01 14.71
N ILE A 58 11.40 0.36 16.01
CA ILE A 58 10.22 0.71 16.78
C ILE A 58 10.49 1.89 17.71
N LEU A 59 9.43 2.64 18.04
CA LEU A 59 9.45 3.61 19.13
C LEU A 59 9.10 2.92 20.44
N ASP A 60 10.03 2.94 21.39
CA ASP A 60 9.86 2.37 22.73
C ASP A 60 10.00 3.46 23.79
N LYS A 61 8.85 3.95 24.29
CA LYS A 61 8.77 5.09 25.21
C LYS A 61 9.55 6.31 24.69
N ALA A 62 9.30 6.66 23.42
CA ALA A 62 9.95 7.73 22.66
C ALA A 62 11.44 7.54 22.30
N ARG A 63 12.07 6.43 22.71
CA ARG A 63 13.41 6.04 22.24
C ARG A 63 13.30 5.32 20.91
N VAL A 64 14.29 5.53 20.04
CA VAL A 64 14.37 4.79 18.78
C VAL A 64 15.15 3.50 19.04
N VAL A 65 14.47 2.36 18.88
CA VAL A 65 15.07 1.04 19.08
C VAL A 65 15.09 0.30 17.75
N ALA A 66 16.29 0.01 17.25
CA ALA A 66 16.49 -0.87 16.10
C ALA A 66 16.87 -2.27 16.60
N HIS A 67 15.96 -3.23 16.41
CA HIS A 67 16.22 -4.63 16.66
C HIS A 67 16.91 -5.23 15.44
N ILE A 68 18.22 -5.53 15.58
CA ILE A 68 19.02 -6.09 14.48
C ILE A 68 19.19 -7.60 14.56
N GLY A 69 18.62 -8.27 15.55
CA GLY A 69 18.32 -9.70 15.53
C GLY A 69 18.93 -10.43 16.72
N ASP A 70 20.23 -10.26 16.91
CA ASP A 70 20.95 -10.77 18.09
C ASP A 70 21.17 -9.70 19.17
N ARG A 71 21.05 -8.42 18.80
CA ARG A 71 21.17 -7.26 19.69
C ARG A 71 20.24 -6.12 19.25
N LEU A 72 20.23 -5.06 20.04
CA LEU A 72 19.53 -3.80 19.78
C LEU A 72 20.54 -2.69 19.48
N VAL A 73 20.08 -1.68 18.75
CA VAL A 73 20.73 -0.37 18.68
C VAL A 73 19.72 0.65 19.21
N VAL A 74 20.02 1.25 20.36
CA VAL A 74 19.16 2.21 21.04
C VAL A 74 19.82 3.58 20.94
N ASP A 75 19.18 4.50 20.22
CA ASP A 75 19.69 5.86 19.98
C ASP A 75 21.17 5.88 19.50
N GLY A 76 21.55 4.88 18.69
CA GLY A 76 22.89 4.73 18.11
C GLY A 76 23.88 3.88 18.92
N ILE A 77 23.48 3.37 20.09
CA ILE A 77 24.35 2.57 20.98
C ILE A 77 23.91 1.11 20.95
N GLU A 78 24.85 0.18 20.74
CA GLU A 78 24.55 -1.25 20.83
C GLU A 78 24.14 -1.62 22.27
N THR A 79 23.07 -2.39 22.39
CA THR A 79 22.45 -2.78 23.67
C THR A 79 21.95 -4.22 23.58
N ASP A 80 21.95 -4.94 24.70
CA ASP A 80 21.39 -6.29 24.78
C ASP A 80 19.88 -6.32 24.49
N LEU A 81 19.38 -7.48 24.07
CA LEU A 81 17.94 -7.69 23.81
C LEU A 81 17.06 -7.49 25.06
N ASN A 82 17.63 -7.65 26.25
CA ASN A 82 16.95 -7.38 27.51
C ASN A 82 16.99 -5.87 27.83
N LEU A 83 16.17 -5.10 27.12
CA LEU A 83 16.11 -3.66 27.29
C LEU A 83 15.35 -3.29 28.56
N ALA A 84 16.08 -2.74 29.55
CA ALA A 84 15.48 -2.26 30.79
C ALA A 84 14.37 -1.22 30.52
N ASN A 85 13.30 -1.32 31.33
CA ASN A 85 12.12 -0.46 31.25
C ASN A 85 11.40 -0.48 29.89
N SER A 86 11.59 -1.51 29.05
CA SER A 86 10.84 -1.69 27.81
C SER A 86 9.44 -2.26 28.06
N GLN A 87 8.48 -1.85 27.24
CA GLN A 87 7.19 -2.54 27.16
C GLN A 87 7.22 -3.72 26.17
N TRP A 88 8.28 -3.86 25.38
CA TRP A 88 8.41 -4.85 24.32
C TRP A 88 9.32 -6.00 24.75
N ILE A 89 9.09 -7.18 24.16
CA ILE A 89 9.93 -8.36 24.32
C ILE A 89 10.64 -8.59 22.99
N TYR A 90 11.92 -8.24 22.95
CA TYR A 90 12.76 -8.39 21.76
C TYR A 90 13.27 -9.84 21.66
N GLN A 91 12.82 -10.55 20.63
CA GLN A 91 13.17 -11.96 20.47
C GLN A 91 14.46 -12.14 19.69
N LYS A 92 15.37 -13.00 20.15
CA LYS A 92 16.54 -13.36 19.36
C LYS A 92 16.14 -13.93 17.99
N ARG A 93 16.72 -13.38 16.93
CA ARG A 93 16.51 -13.70 15.51
C ARG A 93 17.84 -13.75 14.77
N ALA A 94 17.82 -14.22 13.53
CA ALA A 94 18.98 -14.13 12.64
C ALA A 94 19.36 -12.66 12.44
N PRO A 95 20.65 -12.30 12.59
CA PRO A 95 21.08 -10.91 12.55
C PRO A 95 20.87 -10.27 11.17
N ILE A 96 20.40 -9.03 11.17
CA ILE A 96 20.52 -8.07 10.07
C ILE A 96 22.00 -7.70 10.00
N LYS A 97 22.58 -7.79 8.81
CA LYS A 97 23.96 -7.35 8.61
C LYS A 97 24.03 -5.83 8.74
N VAL A 98 24.74 -5.40 9.77
CA VAL A 98 25.12 -4.01 10.02
C VAL A 98 26.59 -4.07 10.41
N GLY A 99 27.47 -3.99 9.41
CA GLY A 99 28.92 -3.93 9.54
C GLY A 99 29.44 -2.51 9.86
N SER A 100 28.66 -1.47 9.56
CA SER A 100 28.99 -0.08 9.86
C SER A 100 27.87 0.62 10.63
N LEU A 101 28.20 1.22 11.78
CA LEU A 101 27.29 2.08 12.55
C LEU A 101 27.32 3.55 12.11
N THR A 102 28.13 3.88 11.09
CA THR A 102 28.29 5.26 10.62
C THR A 102 27.21 5.60 9.60
N ALA A 103 26.36 6.59 9.87
CA ALA A 103 25.34 7.03 8.92
C ALA A 103 25.94 7.61 7.62
N LEU A 104 25.21 7.49 6.51
CA LEU A 104 25.53 8.23 5.28
C LEU A 104 25.50 9.74 5.52
N SER A 105 26.45 10.44 4.90
CA SER A 105 26.47 11.89 4.82
C SER A 105 25.37 12.42 3.88
N MET A 106 25.03 13.70 4.03
CA MET A 106 24.09 14.37 3.10
C MET A 106 24.58 14.38 1.65
N LEU A 107 25.90 14.41 1.42
CA LEU A 107 26.46 14.39 0.07
C LEU A 107 26.16 13.04 -0.61
N GLU A 108 26.32 11.94 0.12
CA GLU A 108 26.05 10.59 -0.38
C GLU A 108 24.55 10.38 -0.67
N THR A 109 23.66 10.81 0.22
CA THR A 109 22.21 10.70 -0.01
C THR A 109 21.70 11.59 -1.13
N LYS A 110 22.30 12.76 -1.35
CA LYS A 110 22.01 13.60 -2.52
C LYS A 110 22.42 12.94 -3.83
N ARG A 111 23.52 12.18 -3.85
CA ARG A 111 23.89 11.37 -5.03
C ARG A 111 22.88 10.27 -5.31
N LEU A 112 22.32 9.65 -4.27
CA LEU A 112 21.23 8.69 -4.41
C LEU A 112 19.99 9.36 -5.02
N ASP A 113 19.52 10.48 -4.47
CA ASP A 113 18.37 11.22 -5.01
C ASP A 113 18.58 11.61 -6.49
N ALA A 114 19.78 12.11 -6.83
CA ALA A 114 20.14 12.43 -8.21
C ALA A 114 20.12 11.20 -9.14
N LEU A 115 20.56 10.04 -8.65
CA LEU A 115 20.50 8.78 -9.40
C LEU A 115 19.06 8.34 -9.63
N LEU A 116 18.21 8.40 -8.61
CA LEU A 116 16.79 8.02 -8.71
C LEU A 116 16.01 8.92 -9.68
N ALA A 117 16.37 10.20 -9.77
CA ALA A 117 15.77 11.13 -10.72
C ALA A 117 16.12 10.84 -12.20
N LYS A 118 17.19 10.06 -12.46
CA LYS A 118 17.59 9.67 -13.83
C LYS A 118 16.79 8.51 -14.41
N LEU A 119 16.03 7.79 -13.58
CA LEU A 119 15.14 6.74 -14.06
C LEU A 119 14.05 7.34 -14.95
N SER A 120 13.52 6.53 -15.87
CA SER A 120 12.54 6.95 -16.87
C SER A 120 11.13 7.14 -16.29
N TRP A 121 10.95 7.96 -15.27
CA TRP A 121 9.64 8.24 -14.70
C TRP A 121 8.74 8.99 -15.68
N VAL A 122 7.43 8.79 -15.58
CA VAL A 122 6.45 9.62 -16.30
C VAL A 122 6.52 11.07 -15.85
N ALA A 123 6.73 11.30 -14.55
CA ALA A 123 7.00 12.60 -13.94
C ALA A 123 8.29 12.55 -13.08
N PRO A 124 9.23 13.49 -13.23
CA PRO A 124 10.51 13.49 -12.50
C PRO A 124 10.37 13.41 -10.97
N GLU A 125 9.28 13.93 -10.41
CA GLU A 125 9.02 13.96 -8.96
C GLU A 125 8.72 12.58 -8.38
N MET A 126 8.35 11.59 -9.20
CA MET A 126 8.18 10.21 -8.76
C MET A 126 9.48 9.62 -8.22
N GLY A 127 10.64 10.00 -8.79
CA GLY A 127 11.95 9.60 -8.28
C GLY A 127 12.22 10.14 -6.87
N ARG A 128 11.74 11.35 -6.56
CA ARG A 128 11.86 11.96 -5.23
C ARG A 128 11.01 11.21 -4.21
N LEU A 129 9.75 10.91 -4.55
CA LEU A 129 8.88 10.10 -3.70
C LEU A 129 9.46 8.71 -3.46
N PHE A 130 10.05 8.10 -4.50
CA PHE A 130 10.69 6.80 -4.36
C PHE A 130 11.88 6.85 -3.41
N GLY A 131 12.78 7.83 -3.57
CA GLY A 131 13.91 8.03 -2.66
C GLY A 131 13.46 8.26 -1.22
N GLY A 132 12.39 9.02 -1.05
CA GLY A 132 11.78 9.21 0.26
C GLY A 132 11.15 7.96 0.84
N TRP A 133 10.47 7.16 0.02
CA TRP A 133 9.94 5.87 0.44
C TRP A 133 11.05 4.90 0.85
N LEU A 134 12.15 4.82 0.08
CA LEU A 134 13.32 4.01 0.41
C LEU A 134 13.92 4.38 1.78
N ALA A 135 13.94 5.67 2.13
CA ALA A 135 14.43 6.12 3.44
C ALA A 135 13.51 5.70 4.61
N ILE A 136 12.20 5.70 4.40
CA ILE A 136 11.24 5.35 5.47
C ILE A 136 10.95 3.84 5.56
N ALA A 137 11.16 3.08 4.50
CA ALA A 137 10.79 1.67 4.44
C ALA A 137 11.47 0.82 5.54
N PRO A 138 12.80 0.91 5.79
CA PRO A 138 13.46 0.19 6.87
C PRO A 138 12.96 0.55 8.28
N ILE A 139 12.43 1.77 8.44
CA ILE A 139 11.96 2.29 9.72
C ILE A 139 10.43 2.20 9.85
N CYS A 140 9.76 1.44 8.98
CA CYS A 140 8.30 1.43 8.89
C CYS A 140 7.60 1.14 10.23
N GLY A 141 8.18 0.30 11.09
CA GLY A 141 7.66 0.00 12.42
C GLY A 141 7.61 1.19 13.39
N ALA A 142 8.41 2.23 13.15
CA ALA A 142 8.45 3.47 13.92
C ALA A 142 7.58 4.60 13.33
N LEU A 143 6.92 4.37 12.18
CA LEU A 143 6.04 5.35 11.55
C LEU A 143 4.60 5.23 12.04
N THR A 144 3.91 6.37 12.14
CA THR A 144 2.46 6.44 12.39
C THR A 144 1.67 5.87 11.21
N PHE A 145 2.01 6.30 10.00
CA PHE A 145 1.45 5.80 8.74
C PHE A 145 2.57 5.23 7.87
N ARG A 146 2.33 4.03 7.33
CA ARG A 146 3.25 3.23 6.52
C ARG A 146 2.71 3.15 5.09
N PRO A 147 2.90 4.20 4.29
CA PRO A 147 2.45 4.16 2.91
C PRO A 147 3.17 3.08 2.13
N HIS A 148 2.45 2.52 1.17
CA HIS A 148 2.98 1.53 0.25
C HIS A 148 3.31 2.23 -1.07
N VAL A 149 4.20 1.62 -1.85
CA VAL A 149 4.51 2.08 -3.20
C VAL A 149 4.16 0.98 -4.18
N TRP A 150 3.65 1.38 -5.34
CA TRP A 150 3.41 0.49 -6.46
C TRP A 150 4.09 1.04 -7.70
N ILE A 151 5.09 0.33 -8.20
CA ILE A 151 5.79 0.65 -9.45
C ILE A 151 5.03 0.04 -10.61
N THR A 152 4.58 0.88 -11.54
CA THR A 152 3.92 0.45 -12.79
C THR A 152 4.77 0.81 -14.00
N GLY A 153 4.47 0.19 -15.14
CA GLY A 153 5.06 0.54 -16.42
C GLY A 153 5.19 -0.67 -17.32
N GLU A 154 5.26 -0.45 -18.61
CA GLU A 154 5.27 -1.52 -19.60
C GLU A 154 6.52 -2.42 -19.53
N ARG A 155 6.53 -3.49 -20.34
CA ARG A 155 7.72 -4.33 -20.49
C ARG A 155 8.89 -3.49 -21.01
N GLY A 156 10.06 -3.61 -20.36
CA GLY A 156 11.26 -2.86 -20.75
C GLY A 156 11.34 -1.42 -20.22
N SER A 157 10.41 -0.99 -19.35
CA SER A 157 10.45 0.35 -18.71
C SER A 157 11.50 0.49 -17.60
N GLY A 158 12.11 -0.62 -17.15
CA GLY A 158 13.13 -0.62 -16.09
C GLY A 158 12.62 -1.03 -14.70
N LYS A 159 11.42 -1.61 -14.57
CA LYS A 159 10.86 -2.08 -13.28
C LYS A 159 11.83 -2.96 -12.48
N SER A 160 12.43 -3.97 -13.12
CA SER A 160 13.41 -4.85 -12.46
C SER A 160 14.67 -4.09 -12.01
N THR A 161 15.09 -3.03 -12.71
CA THR A 161 16.18 -2.16 -12.24
C THR A 161 15.80 -1.46 -10.94
N VAL A 162 14.58 -0.91 -10.86
CA VAL A 162 14.05 -0.25 -9.67
C VAL A 162 13.90 -1.25 -8.50
N MET A 163 13.34 -2.42 -8.77
CA MET A 163 13.06 -3.45 -7.75
C MET A 163 14.31 -4.17 -7.26
N ASP A 164 15.16 -4.66 -8.17
CA ASP A 164 16.27 -5.54 -7.81
C ASP A 164 17.55 -4.76 -7.59
N ALA A 165 17.92 -3.95 -8.58
CA ALA A 165 19.23 -3.32 -8.62
C ALA A 165 19.30 -2.06 -7.73
N ILE A 166 18.16 -1.45 -7.40
CA ILE A 166 18.08 -0.31 -6.50
C ILE A 166 17.48 -0.72 -5.16
N ALA A 167 16.17 -0.98 -5.10
CA ALA A 167 15.50 -1.27 -3.82
C ALA A 167 16.04 -2.55 -3.17
N GLY A 168 16.21 -3.62 -3.96
CA GLY A 168 16.71 -4.91 -3.49
C GLY A 168 18.13 -4.84 -2.92
N ARG A 169 19.03 -4.06 -3.54
CA ARG A 169 20.39 -3.82 -3.03
C ARG A 169 20.41 -2.88 -1.83
N LEU A 170 19.67 -1.78 -1.89
CA LEU A 170 19.66 -0.77 -0.82
C LEU A 170 19.00 -1.30 0.46
N LEU A 171 18.02 -2.18 0.34
CA LEU A 171 17.23 -2.72 1.45
C LEU A 171 17.53 -4.21 1.72
N GLU A 172 18.63 -4.76 1.20
CA GLU A 172 18.92 -6.21 1.20
C GLU A 172 18.77 -6.84 2.60
N SER A 173 19.46 -6.29 3.59
CA SER A 173 19.45 -6.81 4.97
C SER A 173 18.21 -6.38 5.76
N THR A 174 17.47 -5.39 5.25
CA THR A 174 16.39 -4.70 5.96
C THR A 174 15.05 -4.86 5.27
N SER A 175 14.87 -5.89 4.43
CA SER A 175 13.61 -6.18 3.78
C SER A 175 13.36 -7.67 3.61
N ILE A 176 12.10 -8.03 3.35
CA ILE A 176 11.70 -9.37 2.96
C ILE A 176 11.30 -9.31 1.49
N ARG A 177 12.02 -10.05 0.64
CA ARG A 177 11.72 -10.16 -0.79
C ARG A 177 10.85 -11.37 -1.05
N VAL A 178 9.78 -11.19 -1.81
CA VAL A 178 8.83 -12.22 -2.20
C VAL A 178 8.47 -12.06 -3.68
N GLN A 179 8.06 -13.15 -4.32
CA GLN A 179 7.71 -13.20 -5.74
C GLN A 179 6.24 -13.57 -5.96
N GLY A 180 5.79 -13.44 -7.21
CA GLY A 180 4.43 -13.62 -7.72
C GLY A 180 3.58 -14.64 -6.98
N ASP A 181 4.00 -15.90 -6.83
CA ASP A 181 3.16 -16.97 -6.27
C ASP A 181 3.00 -16.94 -4.74
N THR A 182 3.60 -15.96 -4.06
CA THR A 182 3.51 -15.86 -2.60
C THR A 182 2.08 -15.55 -2.18
N THR A 183 1.56 -16.30 -1.20
CA THR A 183 0.24 -16.06 -0.61
C THR A 183 0.31 -15.10 0.57
N GLU A 184 -0.81 -14.48 0.91
CA GLU A 184 -0.97 -13.65 2.11
C GLU A 184 -0.55 -14.39 3.41
N ALA A 185 -0.79 -15.71 3.49
CA ALA A 185 -0.31 -16.52 4.61
C ALA A 185 1.21 -16.71 4.61
N GLY A 186 1.81 -16.90 3.43
CA GLY A 186 3.26 -16.96 3.28
C GLY A 186 3.94 -15.68 3.73
N VAL A 187 3.39 -14.51 3.34
CA VAL A 187 3.89 -13.19 3.79
C VAL A 187 3.86 -13.08 5.31
N ARG A 188 2.76 -13.45 5.98
CA ARG A 188 2.68 -13.43 7.45
C ARG A 188 3.70 -14.37 8.10
N GLN A 189 3.93 -15.55 7.55
CA GLN A 189 4.88 -16.51 8.09
C GLN A 189 6.34 -16.07 7.89
N ALA A 190 6.63 -15.35 6.81
CA ALA A 190 7.93 -14.76 6.56
C ALA A 190 8.20 -13.58 7.52
N LEU A 191 7.21 -12.68 7.68
CA LEU A 191 7.34 -11.51 8.53
C LEU A 191 7.31 -11.87 10.03
N LYS A 192 6.46 -12.79 10.45
CA LYS A 192 6.20 -13.12 11.87
C LYS A 192 5.88 -11.85 12.68
N ASP A 193 6.80 -11.44 13.56
CA ASP A 193 6.73 -10.26 14.41
C ASP A 193 7.72 -9.16 13.95
N ASP A 194 8.43 -9.37 12.83
CA ASP A 194 9.39 -8.42 12.27
C ASP A 194 8.67 -7.17 11.70
N LEU A 195 9.36 -6.04 11.77
CA LEU A 195 8.95 -4.71 11.32
C LEU A 195 9.71 -4.32 10.05
N LEU A 196 9.79 -5.25 9.10
CA LEU A 196 10.56 -5.10 7.87
C LEU A 196 9.65 -4.80 6.67
N PRO A 197 10.06 -3.93 5.74
CA PRO A 197 9.38 -3.74 4.47
C PRO A 197 9.36 -5.01 3.62
N ILE A 198 8.34 -5.13 2.78
CA ILE A 198 8.15 -6.26 1.87
C ILE A 198 8.28 -5.76 0.44
N LEU A 199 9.18 -6.38 -0.33
CA LEU A 199 9.37 -6.13 -1.76
C LEU A 199 8.74 -7.29 -2.51
N PHE A 200 7.68 -6.98 -3.26
CA PHE A 200 6.87 -7.95 -3.98
C PHE A 200 7.00 -7.71 -5.47
N ASP A 201 7.84 -8.52 -6.12
CA ASP A 201 8.04 -8.46 -7.57
C ASP A 201 7.09 -9.40 -8.31
N GLU A 202 6.84 -9.10 -9.59
CA GLU A 202 5.91 -9.82 -10.47
C GLU A 202 4.49 -9.94 -9.90
N PHE A 203 3.95 -8.83 -9.38
CA PHE A 203 2.65 -8.80 -8.73
C PHE A 203 1.50 -8.66 -9.75
N GLU A 204 1.31 -9.68 -10.58
CA GLU A 204 0.34 -9.68 -11.69
C GLU A 204 -0.73 -10.77 -11.57
N ALA A 205 -1.95 -10.45 -12.02
CA ALA A 205 -3.06 -11.38 -12.07
C ALA A 205 -3.26 -11.93 -13.48
N LYS A 206 -3.01 -13.23 -13.68
CA LYS A 206 -3.28 -13.93 -14.96
C LYS A 206 -4.55 -14.76 -14.90
N THR A 207 -4.88 -15.27 -13.71
CA THR A 207 -6.03 -16.14 -13.44
C THR A 207 -6.95 -15.56 -12.37
N ASP A 208 -8.16 -16.10 -12.22
CA ASP A 208 -9.07 -15.71 -11.14
C ASP A 208 -8.52 -16.04 -9.74
N ASP A 209 -7.71 -17.10 -9.63
CA ASP A 209 -7.04 -17.44 -8.38
C ASP A 209 -5.93 -16.43 -8.05
N ASP A 210 -5.19 -15.94 -9.05
CA ASP A 210 -4.24 -14.83 -8.85
C ASP A 210 -4.94 -13.57 -8.37
N ARG A 211 -6.10 -13.22 -8.96
CA ARG A 211 -6.89 -12.06 -8.54
C ARG A 211 -7.29 -12.16 -7.07
N ARG A 212 -7.77 -13.34 -6.64
CA ARG A 212 -8.14 -13.59 -5.23
C ARG A 212 -6.93 -13.51 -4.31
N ARG A 213 -5.77 -14.02 -4.74
CA ARG A 213 -4.52 -13.98 -3.97
C ARG A 213 -4.00 -12.55 -3.82
N ILE A 214 -3.92 -11.80 -4.91
CA ILE A 214 -3.53 -10.38 -4.94
C ILE A 214 -4.45 -9.54 -4.07
N SER A 215 -5.77 -9.71 -4.20
CA SER A 215 -6.75 -9.01 -3.36
C SER A 215 -6.53 -9.25 -1.86
N LYS A 216 -6.19 -10.48 -1.45
CA LYS A 216 -5.84 -10.80 -0.06
C LYS A 216 -4.57 -10.10 0.39
N ILE A 217 -3.55 -10.01 -0.47
CA ILE A 217 -2.27 -9.35 -0.17
C ILE A 217 -2.45 -7.83 -0.07
N ILE A 218 -3.22 -7.22 -0.98
CA ILE A 218 -3.60 -5.80 -0.89
C ILE A 218 -4.39 -5.55 0.40
N GLY A 219 -5.31 -6.45 0.75
CA GLY A 219 -6.04 -6.40 2.01
C GLY A 219 -5.13 -6.44 3.24
N LEU A 220 -4.05 -7.22 3.20
CA LEU A 220 -3.02 -7.27 4.26
C LEU A 220 -2.23 -5.95 4.33
N ALA A 221 -1.80 -5.42 3.19
CA ALA A 221 -1.10 -4.14 3.11
C ALA A 221 -1.97 -3.01 3.69
N ARG A 222 -3.25 -2.93 3.29
CA ARG A 222 -4.22 -1.98 3.83
C ARG A 222 -4.31 -2.00 5.37
N GLN A 223 -4.22 -3.18 5.99
CA GLN A 223 -4.22 -3.32 7.45
C GLN A 223 -2.89 -2.90 8.07
N ALA A 224 -1.79 -3.08 7.35
CA ALA A 224 -0.46 -2.66 7.76
C ALA A 224 -0.27 -1.14 7.74
N PHE A 225 -1.07 -0.39 6.99
CA PHE A 225 -0.88 1.05 6.78
C PHE A 225 -0.80 1.90 8.07
N SER A 226 -1.62 1.66 9.10
CA SER A 226 -1.65 2.51 10.30
C SER A 226 -1.09 1.82 11.55
N SER A 227 -0.38 2.56 12.41
CA SER A 227 0.13 2.08 13.70
C SER A 227 -0.95 1.51 14.64
N ASN A 228 -2.18 2.03 14.55
CA ASN A 228 -3.33 1.64 15.39
C ASN A 228 -4.13 0.43 14.87
N GLY A 229 -3.58 -0.35 13.94
CA GLY A 229 -4.25 -1.55 13.41
C GLY A 229 -4.57 -2.57 14.51
N ALA A 230 -5.82 -3.04 14.55
CA ALA A 230 -6.21 -4.16 15.39
C ALA A 230 -5.47 -5.45 14.93
N PRO A 231 -5.06 -6.32 15.86
CA PRO A 231 -4.45 -7.59 15.49
C PRO A 231 -5.45 -8.46 14.71
N ILE A 232 -4.96 -9.20 13.71
CA ILE A 232 -5.72 -10.23 13.02
C ILE A 232 -5.69 -11.49 13.89
N ILE A 233 -6.84 -11.93 14.38
CA ILE A 233 -6.95 -13.15 15.19
C ILE A 233 -7.45 -14.28 14.29
N LYS A 234 -6.70 -15.39 14.25
CA LYS A 234 -7.10 -16.62 13.55
C LYS A 234 -7.04 -17.81 14.50
N GLY A 235 -7.99 -18.74 14.36
CA GLY A 235 -7.92 -20.04 15.03
C GLY A 235 -6.78 -20.87 14.45
N GLY A 236 -5.88 -21.35 15.31
CA GLY A 236 -4.84 -22.30 14.95
C GLY A 236 -5.41 -23.73 14.81
N ALA A 237 -4.71 -24.58 14.07
CA ALA A 237 -5.09 -25.99 13.88
C ALA A 237 -5.14 -26.78 15.20
N GLY A 238 -4.47 -26.30 16.26
CA GLY A 238 -4.48 -26.89 17.60
C GLY A 238 -5.48 -26.29 18.59
N GLY A 239 -6.39 -25.40 18.16
CA GLY A 239 -7.36 -24.74 19.04
C GLY A 239 -6.88 -23.43 19.69
N ASP A 240 -5.58 -23.15 19.66
CA ASP A 240 -5.03 -21.88 20.14
C ASP A 240 -5.31 -20.72 19.17
N SER A 241 -5.72 -19.57 19.68
CA SER A 241 -5.86 -18.35 18.87
C SER A 241 -4.48 -17.75 18.59
N VAL A 242 -4.15 -17.53 17.32
CA VAL A 242 -2.92 -16.82 16.93
C VAL A 242 -3.29 -15.42 16.45
N ALA A 243 -2.78 -14.42 17.17
CA ALA A 243 -2.90 -13.01 16.82
C ALA A 243 -1.68 -12.56 16.01
N TYR A 244 -1.90 -11.87 14.90
CA TYR A 244 -0.86 -11.32 14.06
C TYR A 244 -1.03 -9.80 13.92
N ARG A 245 0.09 -9.06 13.97
CA ARG A 245 0.14 -7.64 13.61
C ARG A 245 1.13 -7.46 12.48
N VAL A 246 0.64 -7.00 11.34
CA VAL A 246 1.52 -6.63 10.23
C VAL A 246 1.85 -5.15 10.35
N ARG A 247 3.14 -4.85 10.53
CA ARG A 247 3.68 -3.48 10.62
C ARG A 247 4.80 -3.36 9.59
N SER A 248 4.39 -3.30 8.33
CA SER A 248 5.31 -3.32 7.18
C SER A 248 4.88 -2.28 6.14
N ALA A 249 5.86 -1.78 5.38
CA ALA A 249 5.63 -1.02 4.16
C ALA A 249 5.87 -1.93 2.94
N PHE A 250 4.92 -1.94 2.01
CA PHE A 250 4.99 -2.79 0.82
C PHE A 250 5.46 -2.00 -0.40
N LEU A 251 6.33 -2.61 -1.20
CA LEU A 251 6.69 -2.19 -2.55
C LEU A 251 6.20 -3.25 -3.53
N PHE A 252 5.26 -2.89 -4.40
CA PHE A 252 4.76 -3.75 -5.47
C PHE A 252 5.36 -3.33 -6.81
N ALA A 253 5.56 -4.28 -7.71
CA ALA A 253 5.83 -4.00 -9.12
C ALA A 253 5.02 -4.90 -10.06
N SER A 254 4.43 -4.30 -11.09
CA SER A 254 3.67 -4.98 -12.14
C SER A 254 3.59 -4.12 -13.40
N ILE A 255 3.12 -4.66 -14.52
CA ILE A 255 2.82 -3.85 -15.72
C ILE A 255 1.77 -2.78 -15.37
N ASP A 256 0.62 -3.21 -14.86
CA ASP A 256 -0.48 -2.35 -14.44
C ASP A 256 -0.89 -2.60 -13.00
N LYS A 257 -1.48 -1.58 -12.37
CA LYS A 257 -2.08 -1.70 -11.04
C LYS A 257 -3.32 -2.58 -11.13
N SER A 258 -3.25 -3.78 -10.56
CA SER A 258 -4.32 -4.76 -10.65
C SER A 258 -5.29 -4.66 -9.48
N MET A 259 -6.58 -4.47 -9.79
CA MET A 259 -7.74 -4.68 -8.89
C MET A 259 -7.62 -4.07 -7.49
N THR A 260 -7.18 -2.82 -7.40
CA THR A 260 -7.21 -2.05 -6.16
C THR A 260 -8.59 -1.42 -5.97
N LEU A 261 -9.08 -1.39 -4.74
CA LEU A 261 -10.27 -0.61 -4.40
C LEU A 261 -9.84 0.83 -4.08
N PRO A 262 -10.74 1.84 -4.12
CA PRO A 262 -10.40 3.22 -3.74
C PRO A 262 -9.79 3.33 -2.34
N ALA A 263 -10.22 2.47 -1.41
CA ALA A 263 -9.63 2.38 -0.09
C ALA A 263 -8.15 1.97 -0.14
N ASP A 264 -7.76 1.13 -1.08
CA ASP A 264 -6.38 0.70 -1.27
C ASP A 264 -5.56 1.80 -1.95
N ASP A 265 -6.11 2.42 -3.00
CA ASP A 265 -5.45 3.51 -3.74
C ASP A 265 -5.11 4.68 -2.84
N SER A 266 -6.00 5.02 -1.91
CA SER A 266 -5.77 6.09 -0.95
C SER A 266 -4.58 5.86 0.01
N ARG A 267 -3.97 4.66 0.04
CA ARG A 267 -2.85 4.24 0.91
C ARG A 267 -1.58 3.84 0.14
N ILE A 268 -1.68 3.78 -1.19
CA ILE A 268 -0.63 3.29 -2.09
C ILE A 268 -0.22 4.44 -3.02
N VAL A 269 1.05 4.82 -2.98
CA VAL A 269 1.65 5.76 -3.91
C VAL A 269 2.03 5.02 -5.19
N THR A 270 1.37 5.33 -6.30
CA THR A 270 1.71 4.76 -7.61
C THR A 270 2.81 5.59 -8.28
N LEU A 271 3.89 4.93 -8.69
CA LEU A 271 5.01 5.54 -9.41
C LEU A 271 5.16 4.83 -10.76
N GLU A 272 5.06 5.60 -11.84
CA GLU A 272 4.98 5.04 -13.18
C GLU A 272 6.28 5.27 -13.97
N LEU A 273 6.82 4.19 -14.53
CA LEU A 273 7.95 4.22 -15.44
C LEU A 273 7.46 4.25 -16.89
N ARG A 274 8.01 5.18 -17.66
CA ARG A 274 7.82 5.29 -19.10
C ARG A 274 8.44 4.09 -19.81
N GLY A 275 7.62 3.42 -20.62
CA GLY A 275 8.05 2.37 -21.52
C GLY A 275 8.99 2.87 -22.61
N PRO A 276 9.69 1.95 -23.30
CA PRO A 276 10.44 2.30 -24.48
C PRO A 276 9.48 2.82 -25.57
N ASP A 277 9.75 4.02 -26.10
CA ASP A 277 9.01 4.53 -27.27
C ASP A 277 9.09 3.52 -28.44
N PRO A 278 7.94 2.96 -28.89
CA PRO A 278 7.91 1.94 -29.95
C PRO A 278 8.33 2.50 -31.31
N ASN A 279 8.17 3.81 -31.52
CA ASN A 279 8.48 4.50 -32.77
C ASN A 279 9.89 5.12 -32.78
N ALA A 280 10.69 4.91 -31.71
CA ALA A 280 12.03 5.45 -31.61
C ALA A 280 12.94 4.95 -32.75
N ASN A 281 13.64 5.88 -33.40
CA ASN A 281 14.65 5.57 -34.40
C ASN A 281 15.90 4.90 -33.78
N GLU A 282 16.80 4.39 -34.63
CA GLU A 282 17.99 3.66 -34.17
C GLU A 282 18.92 4.52 -33.27
N ALA A 283 19.09 5.80 -33.61
CA ALA A 283 19.89 6.72 -32.80
C ALA A 283 19.31 6.92 -31.39
N ALA A 284 17.99 7.09 -31.27
CA ALA A 284 17.30 7.23 -30.00
C ALA A 284 17.36 5.94 -29.16
N ARG A 285 17.26 4.76 -29.80
CA ARG A 285 17.44 3.47 -29.13
C ARG A 285 18.86 3.32 -28.59
N ARG A 286 19.88 3.70 -29.37
CA ARG A 286 21.29 3.68 -28.95
C ARG A 286 21.55 4.63 -27.79
N LEU A 287 21.08 5.88 -27.86
CA LEU A 287 21.21 6.85 -26.78
C LEU A 287 20.57 6.35 -25.47
N ARG A 288 19.40 5.69 -25.56
CA ARG A 288 18.75 5.08 -24.40
C ARG A 288 19.60 3.96 -23.80
N ALA A 289 20.15 3.08 -24.63
CA ALA A 289 21.03 1.99 -24.19
C ALA A 289 22.31 2.53 -23.51
N ASP A 290 22.95 3.54 -24.11
CA ASP A 290 24.16 4.17 -23.57
C ASP A 290 23.86 4.88 -22.23
N SER A 291 22.72 5.59 -22.15
CA SER A 291 22.27 6.24 -20.91
C SER A 291 21.99 5.22 -19.80
N PHE A 292 21.39 4.08 -20.14
CA PHE A 292 21.15 2.99 -19.19
C PHE A 292 22.45 2.35 -18.72
N ALA A 293 23.40 2.08 -19.62
CA ALA A 293 24.71 1.55 -19.26
C ALA A 293 25.49 2.50 -18.33
N GLN A 294 25.37 3.81 -18.55
CA GLN A 294 25.94 4.83 -17.66
C GLN A 294 25.24 4.82 -16.29
N LEU A 295 23.92 4.74 -16.26
CA LEU A 295 23.15 4.64 -15.01
C LEU A 295 23.54 3.38 -14.20
N GLN A 296 23.73 2.24 -14.87
CA GLN A 296 24.18 1.01 -14.22
C GLN A 296 25.55 1.18 -13.56
N LYS A 297 26.53 1.77 -14.26
CA LYS A 297 27.85 2.05 -13.69
C LYS A 297 27.77 2.97 -12.48
N GLU A 298 26.98 4.03 -12.55
CA GLU A 298 26.81 4.95 -11.42
C GLU A 298 26.16 4.27 -10.22
N MET A 299 25.16 3.40 -10.47
CA MET A 299 24.50 2.61 -9.44
C MET A 299 25.46 1.62 -8.77
N ASP A 300 26.27 0.92 -9.56
CA ASP A 300 27.23 -0.05 -9.05
C ASP A 300 28.30 0.61 -8.18
N VAL A 301 28.78 1.78 -8.59
CA VAL A 301 29.74 2.58 -7.81
C VAL A 301 29.10 3.16 -6.54
N LEU A 302 27.87 3.65 -6.62
CA LEU A 302 27.22 4.29 -5.47
C LEU A 302 26.80 3.26 -4.42
N LEU A 303 26.20 2.14 -4.84
CA LEU A 303 25.66 1.09 -3.97
C LEU A 303 26.68 -0.01 -3.66
N ALA A 304 27.97 0.30 -3.74
CA ALA A 304 29.05 -0.60 -3.36
C ALA A 304 29.20 -0.68 -1.83
N ASP A 305 29.94 -1.69 -1.38
CA ASP A 305 30.40 -1.85 0.01
C ASP A 305 29.27 -1.74 1.05
N ASP A 306 29.44 -0.87 2.06
CA ASP A 306 28.56 -0.73 3.21
C ASP A 306 27.45 0.33 3.02
N PHE A 307 27.22 0.79 1.77
CA PHE A 307 26.28 1.89 1.50
C PHE A 307 24.86 1.61 2.02
N SER A 308 24.35 0.39 1.84
CA SER A 308 23.00 -0.01 2.32
C SER A 308 22.89 0.03 3.84
N GLU A 309 23.91 -0.43 4.54
CA GLU A 309 23.98 -0.45 6.00
C GLU A 309 24.05 0.98 6.56
N ARG A 310 24.93 1.81 5.98
CA ARG A 310 25.07 3.23 6.34
C ARG A 310 23.81 4.04 6.02
N PHE A 311 23.08 3.68 4.96
CA PHE A 311 21.79 4.26 4.61
C PHE A 311 20.73 3.92 5.66
N PHE A 312 20.70 2.65 6.12
CA PHE A 312 19.85 2.23 7.22
C PHE A 312 20.18 2.99 8.52
N MET A 313 21.46 3.12 8.86
CA MET A 313 21.90 3.88 10.04
C MET A 313 21.48 5.35 9.98
N ARG A 314 21.55 5.98 8.80
CA ARG A 314 21.01 7.34 8.60
C ARG A 314 19.49 7.39 8.83
N SER A 315 18.77 6.41 8.31
CA SER A 315 17.32 6.35 8.46
C SER A 315 16.91 6.21 9.93
N ILE A 316 17.62 5.36 10.69
CA ILE A 316 17.41 5.20 12.14
C ILE A 316 17.70 6.50 12.90
N SER A 317 18.84 7.15 12.63
CA SER A 317 19.24 8.37 13.36
C SER A 317 18.29 9.55 13.12
N LEU A 318 17.52 9.51 12.03
CA LEU A 318 16.56 10.55 11.65
C LEU A 318 15.10 10.19 11.92
N VAL A 319 14.78 9.04 12.54
CA VAL A 319 13.37 8.60 12.78
C VAL A 319 12.53 9.70 13.42
N SER A 320 13.00 10.32 14.50
CA SER A 320 12.26 11.37 15.20
C SER A 320 12.03 12.61 14.33
N VAL A 321 13.02 12.98 13.52
CA VAL A 321 12.92 14.11 12.59
C VAL A 321 11.97 13.78 11.44
N ILE A 322 12.05 12.57 10.88
CA ILE A 322 11.17 12.07 9.82
C ILE A 322 9.72 12.06 10.29
N ASN A 323 9.43 11.53 11.48
CA ASN A 323 8.07 11.50 12.01
C ASN A 323 7.51 12.92 12.21
N LYS A 324 8.28 13.82 12.82
CA LYS A 324 7.87 15.22 13.00
C LYS A 324 7.64 15.93 11.66
N ASN A 325 8.51 15.71 10.68
CA ASN A 325 8.35 16.27 9.35
C ASN A 325 7.15 15.68 8.61
N ALA A 326 6.87 14.39 8.80
CA ALA A 326 5.69 13.75 8.23
C ALA A 326 4.42 14.39 8.81
N GLU A 327 4.33 14.59 10.12
CA GLU A 327 3.20 15.30 10.73
C GLU A 327 3.01 16.71 10.15
N THR A 328 4.09 17.47 9.98
CA THR A 328 4.06 18.80 9.36
C THR A 328 3.58 18.75 7.90
N PHE A 329 4.12 17.85 7.09
CA PHE A 329 3.68 17.67 5.70
C PHE A 329 2.22 17.20 5.62
N ALA A 330 1.77 16.31 6.51
CA ALA A 330 0.40 15.83 6.54
C ALA A 330 -0.58 17.00 6.76
N ARG A 331 -0.29 17.89 7.72
CA ARG A 331 -1.08 19.10 7.97
C ARG A 331 -1.08 20.04 6.77
N ALA A 332 0.09 20.29 6.17
CA ALA A 332 0.22 21.18 5.00
C ALA A 332 -0.59 20.66 3.80
N ILE A 333 -0.50 19.36 3.50
CA ILE A 333 -1.24 18.71 2.42
C ILE A 333 -2.75 18.73 2.70
N ALA A 334 -3.17 18.37 3.91
CA ALA A 334 -4.58 18.37 4.29
C ALA A 334 -5.19 19.78 4.19
N LYS A 335 -4.48 20.82 4.62
CA LYS A 335 -4.91 22.21 4.53
C LYS A 335 -5.08 22.68 3.08
N LYS A 336 -4.17 22.30 2.17
CA LYS A 336 -4.22 22.69 0.76
C LYS A 336 -5.29 21.94 -0.03
N THR A 337 -5.47 20.65 0.25
CA THR A 337 -6.24 19.74 -0.61
C THR A 337 -7.61 19.40 -0.05
N GLY A 338 -7.86 19.69 1.23
CA GLY A 338 -9.04 19.22 1.98
C GLY A 338 -9.05 17.71 2.25
N LYS A 339 -8.01 16.96 1.83
CA LYS A 339 -7.96 15.50 1.89
C LYS A 339 -6.95 15.02 2.93
N GLN A 340 -7.42 14.74 4.15
CA GLN A 340 -6.55 14.23 5.24
C GLN A 340 -5.81 12.94 4.86
N ARG A 341 -6.53 11.98 4.26
CA ARG A 341 -5.97 10.67 3.89
C ARG A 341 -4.77 10.77 2.96
N LEU A 342 -4.83 11.69 2.02
CA LEU A 342 -3.75 11.96 1.09
C LEU A 342 -2.52 12.49 1.85
N GLY A 343 -2.74 13.40 2.81
CA GLY A 343 -1.70 13.85 3.73
C GLY A 343 -1.05 12.68 4.46
N ASP A 344 -1.84 11.79 5.05
CA ASP A 344 -1.35 10.59 5.76
C ASP A 344 -0.49 9.67 4.87
N THR A 345 -0.82 9.57 3.57
CA THR A 345 -0.15 8.68 2.61
C THR A 345 1.14 9.28 2.04
N LEU A 346 1.18 10.59 1.80
CA LEU A 346 2.33 11.22 1.14
C LEU A 346 3.33 11.86 2.12
N ALA A 347 2.87 12.24 3.30
CA ALA A 347 3.69 12.89 4.31
C ALA A 347 4.98 12.14 4.64
N ALA A 348 4.90 10.83 4.89
CA ALA A 348 6.05 10.04 5.27
C ALA A 348 7.09 9.95 4.13
N PRO A 349 6.73 9.62 2.86
CA PRO A 349 7.66 9.67 1.74
C PRO A 349 8.30 11.05 1.56
N LEU A 350 7.53 12.12 1.69
CA LEU A 350 8.06 13.47 1.57
C LEU A 350 9.04 13.84 2.70
N ALA A 351 8.75 13.42 3.92
CA ALA A 351 9.65 13.56 5.06
C ALA A 351 10.92 12.72 4.88
N GLY A 352 10.79 11.50 4.36
CA GLY A 352 11.90 10.63 4.00
C GLY A 352 12.78 11.27 2.93
N TRP A 353 12.18 11.86 1.90
CA TRP A 353 12.94 12.55 0.85
C TRP A 353 13.67 13.76 1.43
N LEU A 354 13.00 14.55 2.28
CA LEU A 354 13.64 15.68 2.97
C LEU A 354 14.84 15.22 3.81
N SER A 355 14.76 14.04 4.44
CA SER A 355 15.85 13.44 5.22
C SER A 355 17.09 13.09 4.39
N LEU A 356 16.96 12.97 3.06
CA LEU A 356 18.10 12.81 2.15
C LEU A 356 18.88 14.11 1.97
N HIS A 357 18.24 15.26 2.22
CA HIS A 357 18.80 16.59 1.97
C HIS A 357 19.13 17.36 3.24
N HIS A 358 18.44 17.07 4.33
CA HIS A 358 18.50 17.78 5.61
C HIS A 358 18.33 16.81 6.79
N ASP A 359 18.80 17.21 7.96
CA ASP A 359 18.69 16.48 9.24
C ASP A 359 17.84 17.24 10.28
N LYS A 360 17.14 18.29 9.85
CA LYS A 360 16.35 19.17 10.72
C LYS A 360 14.86 19.09 10.44
N SER A 361 14.07 19.51 11.42
CA SER A 361 12.64 19.68 11.23
C SER A 361 12.32 20.84 10.30
N ILE A 362 11.34 20.67 9.42
CA ILE A 362 10.80 21.72 8.55
C ILE A 362 9.76 22.56 9.30
N SER A 363 9.65 23.86 8.99
CA SER A 363 8.56 24.71 9.49
C SER A 363 7.27 24.47 8.71
N GLU A 364 6.13 24.90 9.24
CA GLU A 364 4.85 24.74 8.54
C GLU A 364 4.80 25.56 7.25
N GLU A 365 5.39 26.76 7.26
CA GLU A 365 5.46 27.67 6.10
C GLU A 365 6.30 27.06 4.98
N ALA A 366 7.50 26.57 5.31
CA ALA A 366 8.38 25.93 4.34
C ALA A 366 7.77 24.63 3.79
N ALA A 367 7.04 23.87 4.61
CA ALA A 367 6.32 22.70 4.14
C ALA A 367 5.18 23.07 3.18
N ALA A 368 4.40 24.12 3.49
CA ALA A 368 3.35 24.62 2.63
C ALA A 368 3.89 25.12 1.28
N GLU A 369 4.96 25.92 1.28
CA GLU A 369 5.65 26.38 0.06
C GLU A 369 6.11 25.19 -0.80
N ARG A 370 6.66 24.14 -0.16
CA ARG A 370 7.08 22.94 -0.88
C ARG A 370 5.91 22.20 -1.52
N VAL A 371 4.81 22.03 -0.79
CA VAL A 371 3.59 21.41 -1.28
C VAL A 371 2.95 22.25 -2.39
N GLU A 372 3.06 23.58 -2.36
CA GLU A 372 2.65 24.48 -3.45
C GLU A 372 3.47 24.28 -4.71
N SER A 373 4.79 24.11 -4.59
CA SER A 373 5.68 23.88 -5.73
C SER A 373 5.43 22.57 -6.49
N TRP A 374 4.71 21.62 -5.89
CA TRP A 374 4.41 20.32 -6.49
C TRP A 374 3.08 20.33 -7.24
N LYS A 375 3.10 20.83 -8.48
CA LYS A 375 1.92 20.85 -9.38
C LYS A 375 1.36 19.45 -9.66
N TRP A 376 2.24 18.48 -9.90
CA TRP A 376 1.87 17.07 -10.12
C TRP A 376 1.09 16.47 -8.95
N LEU A 377 1.29 16.99 -7.73
CA LEU A 377 0.56 16.52 -6.56
C LEU A 377 -0.92 16.86 -6.68
N GLY A 378 -1.24 18.09 -7.08
CA GLY A 378 -2.62 18.51 -7.39
C GLY A 378 -3.23 17.64 -8.48
N GLU A 379 -2.54 17.47 -9.61
CA GLU A 379 -3.03 16.67 -10.74
C GLU A 379 -3.19 15.17 -10.42
N ALA A 380 -2.34 14.59 -9.57
CA ALA A 380 -2.46 13.20 -9.14
C ALA A 380 -3.61 13.00 -8.14
N ILE A 381 -3.87 14.00 -7.30
CA ILE A 381 -5.05 14.06 -6.41
C ILE A 381 -6.33 14.24 -7.22
N ASP A 382 -6.26 15.01 -8.30
CA ASP A 382 -7.38 15.33 -9.16
C ASP A 382 -7.77 14.12 -10.02
N ARG A 383 -6.78 13.41 -10.56
CA ARG A 383 -6.95 12.11 -11.24
C ARG A 383 -7.39 10.98 -10.31
N GLY A 384 -6.96 11.02 -9.04
CA GLY A 384 -7.36 10.07 -7.99
C GLY A 384 -8.70 10.41 -7.33
N HIS A 385 -9.43 11.42 -7.82
CA HIS A 385 -10.81 11.57 -7.42
C HIS A 385 -11.60 10.32 -7.80
N THR A 386 -12.56 10.02 -6.95
CA THR A 386 -13.63 9.04 -7.14
C THR A 386 -14.42 9.25 -8.44
N HIS A 387 -14.15 10.32 -9.20
CA HIS A 387 -14.51 10.57 -10.59
C HIS A 387 -14.30 9.33 -11.48
N ALA A 388 -13.09 8.78 -11.52
CA ALA A 388 -12.80 7.65 -12.40
C ALA A 388 -13.70 6.42 -12.18
N ASP A 389 -14.08 6.10 -10.95
CA ASP A 389 -14.87 4.90 -10.65
C ASP A 389 -16.35 5.04 -11.02
N HIS A 390 -16.94 6.21 -10.80
CA HIS A 390 -18.33 6.44 -11.17
C HIS A 390 -18.48 6.78 -12.66
N ASP A 391 -17.47 7.40 -13.27
CA ASP A 391 -17.37 7.60 -14.71
C ASP A 391 -17.14 6.26 -15.44
N ALA A 392 -16.29 5.38 -14.90
CA ALA A 392 -16.12 4.02 -15.39
C ALA A 392 -17.40 3.18 -15.21
N ALA A 393 -18.09 3.30 -14.07
CA ALA A 393 -19.38 2.64 -13.86
C ALA A 393 -20.46 3.16 -14.81
N MET A 394 -20.48 4.46 -15.11
CA MET A 394 -21.40 5.08 -16.05
C MET A 394 -21.10 4.63 -17.48
N THR A 395 -19.84 4.72 -17.90
CA THR A 395 -19.36 4.27 -19.21
C THR A 395 -19.67 2.79 -19.42
N HIS A 396 -19.41 1.95 -18.42
CA HIS A 396 -19.73 0.53 -18.45
C HIS A 396 -21.23 0.27 -18.58
N LEU A 397 -22.07 1.02 -17.85
CA LEU A 397 -23.52 0.95 -18.01
C LEU A 397 -23.94 1.30 -19.44
N MET A 398 -23.44 2.40 -20.00
CA MET A 398 -23.78 2.87 -21.34
C MET A 398 -23.30 1.91 -22.44
N GLN A 399 -22.12 1.31 -22.29
CA GLN A 399 -21.55 0.38 -23.26
C GLN A 399 -22.07 -1.05 -23.12
N SER A 400 -22.80 -1.37 -22.05
CA SER A 400 -23.29 -2.72 -21.80
C SER A 400 -24.27 -3.16 -22.90
N PRO A 401 -24.04 -4.32 -23.54
CA PRO A 401 -24.93 -4.82 -24.58
C PRO A 401 -26.19 -5.44 -23.96
N LEU A 402 -27.36 -5.02 -24.44
CA LEU A 402 -28.63 -5.67 -24.20
C LEU A 402 -29.03 -6.51 -25.41
N ILE A 403 -29.67 -7.66 -25.15
CA ILE A 403 -30.19 -8.55 -26.19
C ILE A 403 -31.64 -8.19 -26.45
N LEU A 404 -31.94 -7.86 -27.70
CA LEU A 404 -33.28 -7.54 -28.19
C LEU A 404 -33.97 -8.79 -28.74
N ASP A 405 -35.28 -8.67 -28.94
CA ASP A 405 -36.08 -9.67 -29.64
C ASP A 405 -35.46 -9.92 -31.03
N GLY A 406 -35.25 -11.20 -31.39
CA GLY A 406 -34.52 -11.59 -32.61
C GLY A 406 -33.01 -11.74 -32.46
N GLY A 407 -32.47 -11.59 -31.24
CA GLY A 407 -31.05 -11.88 -30.92
C GLY A 407 -30.07 -10.75 -31.28
N VAL A 408 -30.60 -9.61 -31.73
CA VAL A 408 -29.80 -8.42 -32.04
C VAL A 408 -29.24 -7.83 -30.74
N ARG A 409 -27.96 -7.46 -30.75
CA ARG A 409 -27.31 -6.79 -29.61
C ARG A 409 -27.14 -5.31 -29.89
N ARG A 410 -27.52 -4.48 -28.93
CA ARG A 410 -27.33 -3.03 -28.94
C ARG A 410 -26.86 -2.57 -27.58
N THR A 411 -26.03 -1.54 -27.54
CA THR A 411 -25.58 -0.99 -26.25
C THR A 411 -26.70 -0.17 -25.61
N VAL A 412 -26.67 -0.04 -24.28
CA VAL A 412 -27.60 0.81 -23.55
C VAL A 412 -27.57 2.24 -24.11
N GLY A 413 -26.39 2.81 -24.34
CA GLY A 413 -26.19 4.16 -24.89
C GLY A 413 -26.80 4.35 -26.28
N GLU A 414 -26.59 3.41 -27.20
CA GLU A 414 -27.22 3.43 -28.52
C GLU A 414 -28.75 3.43 -28.42
N MET A 415 -29.30 2.61 -27.53
CA MET A 415 -30.74 2.51 -27.34
C MET A 415 -31.33 3.79 -26.77
N ILE A 416 -30.66 4.40 -25.78
CA ILE A 416 -31.05 5.68 -25.19
C ILE A 416 -31.06 6.78 -26.25
N ALA A 417 -29.98 6.90 -27.04
CA ALA A 417 -29.85 7.94 -28.06
C ALA A 417 -31.04 7.90 -29.02
N LYS A 418 -31.40 6.72 -29.54
CA LYS A 418 -32.56 6.57 -30.44
C LYS A 418 -33.91 6.91 -29.79
N VAL A 419 -34.07 6.67 -28.48
CA VAL A 419 -35.27 7.05 -27.75
C VAL A 419 -35.34 8.56 -27.56
N VAL A 420 -34.21 9.20 -27.24
CA VAL A 420 -34.10 10.66 -27.06
C VAL A 420 -34.30 11.40 -28.38
N ASP A 421 -33.72 10.90 -29.47
CA ASP A 421 -33.86 11.46 -30.82
C ASP A 421 -35.28 11.30 -31.40
N GLY A 422 -36.15 10.52 -30.75
CA GLY A 422 -37.49 10.25 -31.24
C GLY A 422 -37.52 9.45 -32.55
N ASP A 423 -36.54 8.57 -32.75
CA ASP A 423 -36.42 7.76 -33.97
C ASP A 423 -37.69 6.92 -34.20
N VAL A 424 -38.36 7.17 -35.34
CA VAL A 424 -39.69 6.62 -35.65
C VAL A 424 -39.70 5.10 -35.70
N ASP A 425 -38.59 4.48 -36.12
CA ASP A 425 -38.51 3.04 -36.32
C ASP A 425 -38.10 2.31 -35.03
N PHE A 426 -37.28 2.94 -34.19
CA PHE A 426 -36.61 2.24 -33.08
C PHE A 426 -37.01 2.71 -31.67
N ALA A 427 -37.45 3.96 -31.48
CA ALA A 427 -37.63 4.56 -30.15
C ALA A 427 -38.58 3.74 -29.26
N ALA A 428 -39.76 3.36 -29.77
CA ALA A 428 -40.74 2.60 -28.98
C ALA A 428 -40.20 1.23 -28.56
N THR A 429 -39.60 0.49 -29.49
CA THR A 429 -39.05 -0.86 -29.27
C THR A 429 -37.89 -0.82 -28.29
N TYR A 430 -36.97 0.13 -28.44
CA TYR A 430 -35.80 0.26 -27.57
C TYR A 430 -36.20 0.71 -26.16
N HIS A 431 -37.16 1.64 -26.04
CA HIS A 431 -37.65 2.04 -24.73
C HIS A 431 -38.30 0.87 -23.98
N GLN A 432 -39.09 0.02 -24.66
CA GLN A 432 -39.65 -1.18 -24.07
C GLN A 432 -38.55 -2.18 -23.63
N ALA A 433 -37.55 -2.41 -24.49
CA ALA A 433 -36.44 -3.29 -24.13
C ALA A 433 -35.63 -2.77 -22.93
N LEU A 434 -35.40 -1.46 -22.82
CA LEU A 434 -34.78 -0.83 -21.65
C LEU A 434 -35.61 -1.10 -20.38
N LEU A 435 -36.94 -0.96 -20.46
CA LEU A 435 -37.85 -1.20 -19.34
C LEU A 435 -37.77 -2.64 -18.80
N ARG A 436 -37.64 -3.64 -19.69
CA ARG A 436 -37.43 -5.05 -19.32
C ARG A 436 -36.10 -5.30 -18.62
N HIS A 437 -35.12 -4.42 -18.82
CA HIS A 437 -33.79 -4.50 -18.22
C HIS A 437 -33.62 -3.58 -16.99
N GLY A 438 -34.68 -2.90 -16.55
CA GLY A 438 -34.67 -2.04 -15.38
C GLY A 438 -34.14 -0.63 -15.64
N LEU A 439 -34.21 -0.17 -16.88
CA LEU A 439 -33.86 1.17 -17.33
C LEU A 439 -35.12 1.85 -17.89
N ARG A 440 -35.32 3.14 -17.65
CA ARG A 440 -36.43 3.90 -18.23
C ARG A 440 -35.91 5.25 -18.70
N VAL A 441 -36.27 5.66 -19.91
CA VAL A 441 -35.96 7.00 -20.42
C VAL A 441 -37.12 7.92 -20.06
N GLU A 442 -36.81 9.09 -19.50
CA GLU A 442 -37.76 10.16 -19.25
C GLU A 442 -37.40 11.34 -20.14
N LEU A 443 -38.31 11.67 -21.06
CA LEU A 443 -38.23 12.85 -21.89
C LEU A 443 -38.83 14.05 -21.13
N PRO A 444 -38.25 15.24 -21.26
CA PRO A 444 -38.75 16.45 -20.62
C PRO A 444 -40.16 16.82 -21.16
N GLU A 445 -41.05 17.27 -20.27
CA GLU A 445 -42.35 17.84 -20.66
C GLU A 445 -42.21 19.33 -21.05
N GLU A 446 -41.20 20.03 -20.50
CA GLU A 446 -40.94 21.45 -20.75
C GLU A 446 -39.79 21.65 -21.76
N PRO A 447 -39.91 22.61 -22.70
CA PRO A 447 -38.82 22.95 -23.61
C PRO A 447 -37.61 23.51 -22.86
N GLY A 448 -36.45 22.85 -22.98
CA GLY A 448 -35.18 23.28 -22.37
C GLY A 448 -34.72 22.52 -21.12
N ALA A 449 -35.45 21.48 -20.69
CA ALA A 449 -34.96 20.53 -19.67
C ALA A 449 -34.32 19.30 -20.34
N GLY A 450 -33.18 18.83 -19.84
CA GLY A 450 -32.51 17.64 -20.35
C GLY A 450 -33.30 16.33 -20.17
N ALA A 451 -33.10 15.38 -21.08
CA ALA A 451 -33.61 14.01 -20.93
C ALA A 451 -32.91 13.30 -19.75
N ALA A 452 -33.59 12.33 -19.14
CA ALA A 452 -33.04 11.58 -18.02
C ALA A 452 -33.26 10.07 -18.14
N ILE A 453 -32.45 9.31 -17.40
CA ILE A 453 -32.59 7.86 -17.28
C ILE A 453 -32.85 7.47 -15.84
N LEU A 454 -33.83 6.62 -15.63
CA LEU A 454 -34.06 5.96 -14.37
C LEU A 454 -33.46 4.57 -14.37
N VAL A 455 -32.61 4.28 -13.38
CA VAL A 455 -31.95 2.98 -13.19
C VAL A 455 -32.49 2.31 -11.93
N SER A 456 -33.10 1.14 -12.08
CA SER A 456 -33.70 0.39 -10.97
C SER A 456 -32.66 -0.12 -9.97
N ASN A 457 -32.81 0.17 -8.67
CA ASN A 457 -31.87 -0.26 -7.62
C ASN A 457 -31.83 -1.78 -7.36
N THR A 458 -32.81 -2.52 -7.88
CA THR A 458 -33.02 -3.93 -7.49
C THR A 458 -33.19 -4.87 -8.68
N HIS A 459 -33.10 -4.37 -9.91
CA HIS A 459 -33.36 -5.18 -11.10
C HIS A 459 -32.21 -6.18 -11.34
N PRO A 460 -32.50 -7.48 -11.56
CA PRO A 460 -31.46 -8.50 -11.76
C PRO A 460 -30.57 -8.23 -12.97
N ALA A 461 -31.14 -7.68 -14.06
CA ALA A 461 -30.34 -7.33 -15.23
C ALA A 461 -29.32 -6.22 -14.93
N ILE A 462 -29.67 -5.24 -14.10
CA ILE A 462 -28.71 -4.22 -13.64
C ILE A 462 -27.63 -4.86 -12.76
N LYS A 463 -28.01 -5.77 -11.85
CA LYS A 463 -27.01 -6.52 -11.06
C LYS A 463 -26.07 -7.34 -11.94
N ALA A 464 -26.60 -7.94 -13.02
CA ALA A 464 -25.80 -8.71 -13.97
C ALA A 464 -24.84 -7.83 -14.78
N ILE A 465 -25.26 -6.63 -15.19
CA ILE A 465 -24.39 -5.64 -15.85
C ILE A 465 -23.14 -5.35 -15.01
N PHE A 466 -23.29 -5.17 -13.70
CA PHE A 466 -22.18 -4.87 -12.80
C PHE A 466 -21.49 -6.11 -12.20
N HIS A 467 -21.88 -7.33 -12.59
CA HIS A 467 -21.33 -8.53 -11.99
C HIS A 467 -19.86 -8.75 -12.42
N GLY A 468 -18.96 -8.94 -11.44
CA GLY A 468 -17.54 -9.18 -11.69
C GLY A 468 -16.72 -7.93 -12.01
N MET A 469 -17.33 -6.74 -11.94
CA MET A 469 -16.65 -5.46 -12.12
C MET A 469 -16.06 -4.95 -10.79
N PRO A 470 -14.99 -4.12 -10.83
CA PRO A 470 -14.42 -3.51 -9.62
C PRO A 470 -15.36 -2.47 -8.98
N PHE A 471 -16.32 -1.95 -9.74
CA PHE A 471 -17.37 -1.02 -9.31
C PHE A 471 -18.76 -1.67 -9.36
N HIS A 472 -19.72 -1.08 -8.63
CA HIS A 472 -21.07 -1.63 -8.48
C HIS A 472 -22.12 -0.60 -8.90
N GLN A 473 -23.38 -1.01 -9.05
CA GLN A 473 -24.48 -0.08 -9.30
C GLN A 473 -24.52 1.10 -8.31
N ALA A 474 -24.21 0.85 -7.03
CA ALA A 474 -24.20 1.89 -6.01
C ALA A 474 -23.13 2.96 -6.26
N THR A 475 -22.07 2.65 -7.00
CA THR A 475 -21.01 3.58 -7.41
C THR A 475 -21.57 4.72 -8.28
N LEU A 476 -22.61 4.46 -9.09
CA LEU A 476 -23.28 5.48 -9.92
C LEU A 476 -23.79 6.67 -9.09
N LYS A 477 -24.14 6.47 -7.81
CA LYS A 477 -24.63 7.55 -6.92
C LYS A 477 -23.61 8.66 -6.68
N GLN A 478 -22.34 8.41 -6.98
CA GLN A 478 -21.25 9.35 -6.77
C GLN A 478 -21.03 10.24 -7.99
N HIS A 479 -21.65 9.93 -9.14
CA HIS A 479 -21.53 10.70 -10.37
C HIS A 479 -22.34 12.00 -10.29
N PRO A 480 -21.80 13.17 -10.69
CA PRO A 480 -22.47 14.48 -10.59
C PRO A 480 -23.85 14.53 -11.28
N ALA A 481 -23.96 13.89 -12.44
CA ALA A 481 -25.22 13.74 -13.18
C ALA A 481 -26.25 12.81 -12.51
N VAL A 482 -25.95 12.16 -11.37
CA VAL A 482 -26.81 11.13 -10.78
C VAL A 482 -27.39 11.58 -9.44
N LYS A 483 -28.72 11.50 -9.33
CA LYS A 483 -29.47 11.80 -8.11
C LYS A 483 -30.39 10.64 -7.73
N PRO A 484 -30.72 10.42 -6.45
CA PRO A 484 -31.80 9.53 -6.08
C PRO A 484 -33.12 10.04 -6.67
N ASN A 485 -33.92 9.17 -7.28
CA ASN A 485 -35.25 9.57 -7.73
C ASN A 485 -36.19 9.62 -6.52
N GLU A 486 -36.93 10.72 -6.36
CA GLU A 486 -37.79 10.95 -5.18
C GLU A 486 -38.96 9.96 -5.11
N LYS A 487 -39.47 9.53 -6.27
CA LYS A 487 -40.61 8.62 -6.38
C LYS A 487 -40.16 7.23 -6.78
N THR A 488 -40.84 6.22 -6.26
CA THR A 488 -40.67 4.84 -6.72
C THR A 488 -41.30 4.67 -8.10
N VAL A 489 -40.58 4.03 -9.03
CA VAL A 489 -40.99 3.88 -10.43
C VAL A 489 -41.22 2.42 -10.76
N ARG A 490 -42.22 2.18 -11.61
CA ARG A 490 -42.55 0.86 -12.12
C ARG A 490 -41.70 0.56 -13.35
N PHE A 491 -41.08 -0.62 -13.36
CA PHE A 491 -40.39 -1.20 -14.52
C PHE A 491 -41.19 -2.42 -15.00
N GLU A 492 -40.96 -2.90 -16.22
CA GLU A 492 -41.73 -4.00 -16.81
C GLU A 492 -41.59 -5.28 -15.96
N GLY A 493 -42.71 -5.90 -15.59
CA GLY A 493 -42.74 -7.13 -14.78
C GLY A 493 -42.44 -6.95 -13.27
N ARG A 494 -42.37 -5.72 -12.73
CA ARG A 494 -42.09 -5.47 -11.29
C ARG A 494 -43.04 -4.46 -10.63
N ASP A 495 -43.06 -4.48 -9.30
CA ASP A 495 -43.65 -3.44 -8.46
C ASP A 495 -42.84 -2.14 -8.50
N LYS A 496 -43.41 -1.06 -7.94
CA LYS A 496 -42.72 0.23 -7.84
C LYS A 496 -41.47 0.09 -6.95
N VAL A 497 -40.30 0.44 -7.49
CA VAL A 497 -39.01 0.35 -6.79
C VAL A 497 -38.29 1.68 -6.77
N ARG A 498 -37.39 1.87 -5.81
CA ARG A 498 -36.47 3.03 -5.79
C ARG A 498 -35.52 2.93 -6.97
N CYS A 499 -35.21 4.08 -7.57
CA CYS A 499 -34.27 4.18 -8.70
C CYS A 499 -33.32 5.37 -8.52
N LEU A 500 -32.22 5.31 -9.26
CA LEU A 500 -31.36 6.47 -9.52
C LEU A 500 -31.88 7.18 -10.76
N ARG A 501 -31.79 8.51 -10.78
CA ARG A 501 -32.05 9.37 -11.94
C ARG A 501 -30.71 9.90 -12.44
N ILE A 502 -30.41 9.66 -13.70
CA ILE A 502 -29.21 10.13 -14.42
C ILE A 502 -29.67 11.23 -15.37
N ASP A 503 -29.09 12.42 -15.25
CA ASP A 503 -29.30 13.53 -16.17
C ASP A 503 -28.41 13.33 -17.42
N LEU A 504 -29.00 13.21 -18.60
CA LEU A 504 -28.26 12.92 -19.83
C LEU A 504 -27.58 14.15 -20.42
N GLU A 505 -28.11 15.34 -20.17
CA GLU A 505 -27.53 16.59 -20.65
C GLU A 505 -26.25 16.88 -19.86
N ALA A 506 -26.33 16.81 -18.53
CA ALA A 506 -25.16 16.96 -17.65
C ALA A 506 -24.10 15.85 -17.84
N TYR A 507 -24.50 14.68 -18.37
CA TYR A 507 -23.55 13.63 -18.76
C TYR A 507 -22.89 13.90 -20.11
N GLY A 508 -23.63 14.41 -21.10
CA GLY A 508 -23.09 14.75 -22.42
C GLY A 508 -22.04 15.85 -22.35
N GLU A 509 -22.30 16.93 -21.60
CA GLU A 509 -21.35 18.03 -21.38
C GLU A 509 -20.04 17.57 -20.72
N SER A 510 -20.07 16.50 -19.92
CA SER A 510 -18.88 15.97 -19.24
C SER A 510 -17.94 15.12 -20.11
N GLN A 511 -18.31 14.85 -21.38
CA GLN A 511 -17.44 14.13 -22.33
C GLN A 511 -16.71 15.03 -23.32
N ASP A 512 -17.14 16.30 -23.45
CA ASP A 512 -16.55 17.28 -24.36
C ASP A 512 -15.50 18.20 -23.71
N ASP A 513 -15.33 18.10 -22.37
CA ASP A 513 -14.25 18.68 -21.55
C ASP A 513 -13.14 17.65 -21.27
#